data_AF-A0A1L9PKN1-F1
#
_entry.id   AF-A0A1L9PKN1-F1
#
_cell.length_a   1.000
_cell.length_b   1.000
_cell.length_c   1.000
_cell.angle_alpha   90.00
_cell.angle_beta   90.00
_cell.angle_gamma   90.00
#
_symmetry.space_group_name_H-M   'P 1'
#
loop_
_entity.id
_entity.type
_entity.pdbx_description
1 polymer ?
#
loop_
_entity_poly.entity_id
_entity_poly.type
_entity_poly.pdbx_seq_one_letter_code
_entity_poly.pdbx_strand_id
1 'polypeptide(L)'
;MSRIAIPVILCGRTAAVGRPVSQLLRPDYEVIHFITSPEGAHADLPLLLAGRDPQSTAPNDIGTHNYTQPPRAVIFGRGFTPDFVQELKKAYADRSQEPVAWVAGDPAKVPTGIPGPGYAEVYRGTSETG
;
A
#
# COMPACT_ATOMS: atom_id res chain seq x y z
N MET A 1 3.87 26.92 -3.81
CA MET A 1 3.44 25.74 -4.59
C MET A 1 3.01 24.68 -3.60
N SER A 2 1.73 24.31 -3.57
CA SER A 2 1.25 23.22 -2.72
C SER A 2 1.94 21.93 -3.17
N ARG A 3 2.54 21.17 -2.24
CA ARG A 3 3.10 19.85 -2.57
C ARG A 3 1.96 18.94 -3.02
N ILE A 4 2.11 18.31 -4.19
CA ILE A 4 1.21 17.25 -4.66
C ILE A 4 1.61 15.99 -3.91
N ALA A 5 0.65 15.38 -3.20
CA ALA A 5 0.87 14.13 -2.49
C ALA A 5 1.17 13.01 -3.49
N ILE A 6 2.10 12.13 -3.15
CA ILE A 6 2.50 11.03 -4.03
C ILE A 6 1.44 9.92 -3.94
N PRO A 7 0.79 9.52 -5.05
CA PRO A 7 -0.23 8.47 -5.04
C PRO A 7 0.41 7.09 -4.79
N VAL A 8 -0.13 6.33 -3.85
CA VAL A 8 0.35 5.00 -3.47
C VAL A 8 -0.80 4.01 -3.30
N ILE A 9 -0.54 2.74 -3.60
CA ILE A 9 -1.42 1.63 -3.28
C ILE A 9 -0.93 0.98 -1.99
N LEU A 10 -1.84 0.66 -1.08
CA LEU A 10 -1.52 -0.05 0.15
C LEU A 10 -2.19 -1.42 0.16
N CYS A 11 -1.43 -2.48 0.45
CA CYS A 11 -1.93 -3.84 0.58
C CYS A 11 -1.82 -4.28 2.05
N GLY A 12 -2.93 -4.56 2.72
CA GLY A 12 -2.92 -4.97 4.13
C GLY A 12 -4.10 -5.85 4.50
N ARG A 13 -3.90 -6.85 5.37
CA ARG A 13 -4.92 -7.89 5.64
C ARG A 13 -6.19 -7.40 6.35
N THR A 14 -6.15 -6.23 7.00
CA THR A 14 -7.30 -5.73 7.77
C THR A 14 -7.49 -4.22 7.58
N ALA A 15 -8.76 -3.83 7.37
CA ALA A 15 -9.15 -2.42 7.27
C ALA A 15 -8.87 -1.63 8.57
N ALA A 16 -8.96 -2.30 9.72
CA ALA A 16 -8.64 -1.72 11.03
C ALA A 16 -7.20 -1.19 11.14
N VAL A 17 -6.25 -1.82 10.43
CA VAL A 17 -4.86 -1.34 10.33
C VAL A 17 -4.67 -0.40 9.13
N GLY A 18 -5.33 -0.67 8.00
CA GLY A 18 -5.20 0.13 6.78
C GLY A 18 -5.58 1.61 6.98
N ARG A 19 -6.65 1.90 7.74
CA ARG A 19 -7.13 3.27 7.96
C ARG A 19 -6.14 4.16 8.74
N PRO A 20 -5.64 3.77 9.93
CA PRO A 20 -4.66 4.61 10.63
C PRO A 20 -3.36 4.76 9.85
N VAL A 21 -2.92 3.74 9.10
CA VAL A 21 -1.72 3.84 8.25
C VAL A 21 -1.94 4.84 7.11
N SER A 22 -3.10 4.81 6.44
CA SER A 22 -3.37 5.77 5.36
C SER A 22 -3.42 7.22 5.84
N GLN A 23 -3.87 7.44 7.08
CA GLN A 23 -3.85 8.75 7.71
C GLN A 23 -2.43 9.21 8.08
N LEU A 24 -1.59 8.30 8.61
CA LEU A 24 -0.21 8.58 9.00
C LEU A 24 0.68 9.03 7.84
N LEU A 25 0.43 8.48 6.65
CA LEU A 25 1.20 8.75 5.44
C LEU A 25 0.98 10.16 4.87
N ARG A 26 -0.04 10.88 5.36
CA ARG A 26 -0.32 12.26 4.95
C ARG A 26 0.64 13.25 5.63
N PRO A 27 0.93 14.41 5.00
CA PRO A 27 0.41 14.86 3.71
C PRO A 27 1.24 14.40 2.50
N ASP A 28 2.40 13.79 2.71
CA ASP A 28 3.37 13.52 1.64
C ASP A 28 2.91 12.42 0.67
N TYR A 29 2.09 11.48 1.14
CA TYR A 29 1.50 10.44 0.32
C TYR A 29 -0.03 10.47 0.36
N GLU A 30 -0.62 10.09 -0.76
CA GLU A 30 -2.04 9.86 -0.94
C GLU A 30 -2.25 8.35 -1.16
N VAL A 31 -2.87 7.67 -0.20
CA VAL A 31 -3.33 6.29 -0.45
C VAL A 31 -4.53 6.36 -1.38
N ILE A 32 -4.36 5.94 -2.64
CA ILE A 32 -5.43 5.99 -3.64
C ILE A 32 -6.29 4.73 -3.63
N HIS A 33 -5.75 3.60 -3.17
CA HIS A 33 -6.47 2.33 -3.08
C HIS A 33 -5.90 1.43 -1.97
N PHE A 34 -6.76 0.65 -1.32
CA PHE A 34 -6.38 -0.31 -0.29
C PHE A 34 -6.87 -1.72 -0.63
N ILE A 35 -5.95 -2.68 -0.67
CA ILE A 35 -6.22 -4.08 -1.07
C ILE A 35 -6.06 -5.01 0.14
N THR A 36 -7.06 -5.85 0.40
CA THR A 36 -7.09 -6.70 1.61
C THR A 36 -6.76 -8.16 1.42
N SER A 37 -6.74 -8.66 0.19
CA SER A 37 -6.54 -10.08 -0.11
C SER A 37 -5.57 -10.32 -1.29
N PRO A 38 -4.94 -11.50 -1.36
CA PRO A 38 -4.14 -11.92 -2.52
C PRO A 38 -4.94 -11.89 -3.82
N GLU A 39 -6.20 -12.36 -3.78
CA GLU A 39 -7.08 -12.40 -4.94
C GLU A 39 -7.40 -10.98 -5.43
N GLY A 40 -7.68 -10.06 -4.51
CA GLY A 40 -7.86 -8.65 -4.82
C GLY A 40 -6.59 -8.01 -5.38
N ALA A 41 -5.40 -8.42 -4.90
CA ALA A 41 -4.13 -7.92 -5.44
C ALA A 41 -3.93 -8.34 -6.90
N HIS A 42 -4.27 -9.58 -7.27
CA HIS A 42 -4.23 -10.01 -8.67
C HIS A 42 -5.27 -9.32 -9.56
N ALA A 43 -6.45 -9.02 -9.02
CA ALA A 43 -7.52 -8.36 -9.76
C ALA A 43 -7.24 -6.86 -9.97
N ASP A 44 -6.85 -6.16 -8.91
CA ASP A 44 -6.88 -4.70 -8.88
C ASP A 44 -5.55 -4.09 -9.34
N LEU A 45 -4.39 -4.67 -8.97
CA LEU A 45 -3.07 -4.13 -9.32
C LEU A 45 -2.85 -3.92 -10.83
N PRO A 46 -3.16 -4.85 -11.74
CA PRO A 46 -2.91 -4.62 -13.17
C PRO A 46 -3.69 -3.43 -13.73
N LEU A 47 -4.88 -3.14 -13.20
CA LEU A 47 -5.70 -2.00 -13.61
C LEU A 47 -5.19 -0.69 -12.99
N LEU A 48 -4.92 -0.70 -11.69
CA LEU A 48 -4.40 0.46 -10.97
C LEU A 48 -3.03 0.92 -11.49
N LEU A 49 -2.12 -0.02 -11.76
CA LEU A 49 -0.80 0.29 -12.33
C LEU A 49 -0.90 0.85 -13.76
N ALA A 50 -1.94 0.46 -14.50
CA ALA A 50 -2.26 1.04 -15.80
C ALA A 50 -3.02 2.39 -15.71
N GLY A 51 -3.20 2.94 -14.52
CA GLY A 51 -3.91 4.22 -14.30
C GLY A 51 -5.42 4.11 -14.51
N ARG A 52 -6.02 2.95 -14.25
CA ARG A 52 -7.46 2.68 -14.42
C ARG A 52 -8.12 2.38 -13.08
N ASP A 53 -9.40 2.70 -12.99
CA ASP A 53 -10.25 2.27 -11.88
C ASP A 53 -10.36 0.73 -11.90
N PRO A 54 -10.04 0.03 -10.80
CA PRO A 54 -10.05 -1.43 -10.77
C PRO A 54 -11.46 -2.02 -10.77
N GLN A 55 -12.51 -1.25 -10.44
CA GLN A 55 -13.86 -1.76 -10.21
C GLN A 55 -13.85 -2.97 -9.26
N SER A 56 -13.14 -2.81 -8.14
CA SER A 56 -12.80 -3.90 -7.22
C SER A 56 -14.01 -4.72 -6.80
N THR A 57 -13.84 -6.04 -6.78
CA THR A 57 -14.88 -6.99 -6.35
C THR A 57 -15.04 -7.06 -4.83
N ALA A 58 -14.07 -6.51 -4.09
CA ALA A 58 -14.08 -6.41 -2.63
C ALA A 58 -13.78 -4.97 -2.18
N PRO A 59 -14.67 -4.01 -2.49
CA PRO A 59 -14.42 -2.60 -2.22
C PRO A 59 -14.36 -2.31 -0.73
N ASN A 60 -13.61 -1.27 -0.37
CA ASN A 60 -13.58 -0.68 0.96
C ASN A 60 -13.46 0.84 0.84
N ASP A 61 -13.59 1.55 1.96
CA ASP A 61 -13.60 3.01 1.99
C ASP A 61 -12.23 3.61 2.41
N ILE A 62 -11.15 2.82 2.34
CA ILE A 62 -9.80 3.26 2.69
C ILE A 62 -9.08 3.78 1.45
N GLY A 63 -8.61 5.01 1.55
CA GLY A 63 -7.97 5.72 0.46
C GLY A 63 -8.92 6.68 -0.24
N THR A 64 -8.39 7.50 -1.14
CA THR A 64 -9.14 8.56 -1.80
C THR A 64 -9.93 8.07 -3.00
N HIS A 65 -9.59 6.89 -3.56
CA HIS A 65 -10.14 6.39 -4.82
C HIS A 65 -9.93 7.36 -5.99
N ASN A 66 -8.91 8.21 -5.88
CA ASN A 66 -8.54 9.16 -6.92
C ASN A 66 -7.54 8.50 -7.87
N TYR A 67 -8.04 7.97 -8.99
CA TYR A 67 -7.22 7.31 -10.00
C TYR A 67 -6.79 8.22 -11.15
N THR A 68 -6.95 9.55 -11.02
CA THR A 68 -6.54 10.48 -12.08
C THR A 68 -5.02 10.54 -12.26
N GLN A 69 -4.26 10.07 -11.27
CA GLN A 69 -2.81 9.95 -11.32
C GLN A 69 -2.41 8.48 -11.09
N PRO A 70 -1.47 7.94 -11.87
CA PRO A 70 -0.97 6.59 -11.65
C PRO A 70 -0.18 6.51 -10.34
N PRO A 71 -0.22 5.37 -9.63
CA PRO A 71 0.53 5.17 -8.40
C PRO A 71 2.05 5.21 -8.64
N ARG A 72 2.81 5.72 -7.66
CA ARG A 72 4.29 5.68 -7.66
C ARG A 72 4.87 4.64 -6.72
N ALA A 73 4.05 4.04 -5.86
CA ALA A 73 4.45 2.91 -5.05
C ALA A 73 3.29 1.94 -4.79
N VAL A 74 3.65 0.66 -4.62
CA VAL A 74 2.81 -0.37 -4.02
C VAL A 74 3.47 -0.81 -2.72
N ILE A 75 2.77 -0.61 -1.61
CA ILE A 75 3.28 -0.87 -0.26
C ILE A 75 2.54 -2.06 0.33
N PHE A 76 3.24 -3.14 0.60
CA PHE A 76 2.70 -4.35 1.19
C PHE A 76 2.97 -4.39 2.69
N GLY A 77 1.90 -4.46 3.47
CA GLY A 77 1.97 -4.84 4.87
C GLY A 77 2.43 -6.29 5.02
N ARG A 78 2.81 -6.63 6.25
CA ARG A 78 3.48 -7.89 6.59
C ARG A 78 2.63 -9.14 6.50
N GLY A 79 1.34 -8.99 6.25
CA GLY A 79 0.44 -10.11 6.00
C GLY A 79 0.55 -10.67 4.59
N PHE A 80 1.42 -10.11 3.74
CA PHE A 80 1.79 -10.64 2.44
C PHE A 80 3.24 -11.12 2.50
N THR A 81 3.50 -12.33 2.00
CA THR A 81 4.86 -12.90 2.03
C THR A 81 5.76 -12.18 1.02
N PRO A 82 7.08 -12.09 1.27
CA PRO A 82 8.02 -11.53 0.30
C PRO A 82 7.94 -12.22 -1.07
N ASP A 83 7.76 -13.54 -1.11
CA ASP A 83 7.63 -14.30 -2.36
C ASP A 83 6.40 -13.90 -3.16
N PHE A 84 5.26 -13.72 -2.49
CA PHE A 84 4.04 -13.24 -3.13
C PHE A 84 4.22 -11.81 -3.68
N VAL A 85 4.90 -10.93 -2.95
CA VAL A 85 5.21 -9.58 -3.45
C VAL A 85 6.13 -9.64 -4.67
N GLN A 86 7.13 -10.52 -4.68
CA GLN A 86 8.00 -10.71 -5.84
C GLN A 86 7.24 -11.30 -7.04
N GLU A 87 6.31 -12.20 -6.81
CA GLU A 87 5.43 -12.76 -7.84
C GLU A 87 4.61 -11.65 -8.52
N LEU A 88 3.88 -10.85 -7.73
CA LEU A 88 3.09 -9.73 -8.24
C LEU A 88 3.95 -8.71 -8.99
N LYS A 89 5.14 -8.40 -8.45
CA LYS A 89 6.09 -7.50 -9.09
C LYS A 89 6.52 -8.04 -10.47
N LYS A 90 6.88 -9.32 -10.55
CA LYS A 90 7.26 -9.95 -11.84
C LYS A 90 6.10 -9.96 -12.83
N ALA A 91 4.88 -10.16 -12.36
CA ALA A 91 3.69 -10.26 -13.20
C ALA A 91 3.20 -8.90 -13.72
N TYR A 92 3.36 -7.82 -12.94
CA TYR A 92 2.64 -6.57 -13.18
C TYR A 92 3.48 -5.29 -13.16
N ALA A 93 4.79 -5.33 -12.83
CA ALA A 93 5.60 -4.11 -12.76
C ALA A 93 5.72 -3.36 -14.10
N ASP A 94 5.53 -4.06 -15.22
CA ASP A 94 5.54 -3.52 -16.58
C ASP A 94 4.22 -2.85 -17.00
N ARG A 95 3.17 -2.93 -16.17
CA ARG A 95 1.86 -2.33 -16.46
C ARG A 95 1.84 -0.81 -16.30
N SER A 96 2.78 -0.27 -15.52
CA SER A 96 2.95 1.16 -15.37
C SER A 96 3.93 1.70 -16.43
N GLN A 97 3.57 2.85 -17.02
CA GLN A 97 4.47 3.58 -17.93
C GLN A 97 5.64 4.24 -17.18
N GLU A 98 5.46 4.44 -15.88
CA GLU A 98 6.37 5.16 -15.00
C GLU A 98 6.96 4.22 -13.93
N PRO A 99 8.18 4.44 -13.45
CA PRO A 99 8.76 3.61 -12.38
C PRO A 99 7.90 3.60 -11.11
N VAL A 100 7.56 2.40 -10.63
CA VAL A 100 6.81 2.17 -9.40
C VAL A 100 7.69 1.47 -8.37
N ALA A 101 7.77 2.02 -7.16
CA ALA A 101 8.45 1.36 -6.05
C ALA A 101 7.59 0.22 -5.48
N TRP A 102 8.20 -0.93 -5.21
CA TRP A 102 7.54 -2.07 -4.60
C TRP A 102 8.16 -2.29 -3.21
N VAL A 103 7.38 -2.05 -2.17
CA VAL A 103 7.84 -2.10 -0.78
C VAL A 103 7.18 -3.26 -0.07
N ALA A 104 7.96 -4.19 0.49
CA ALA A 104 7.47 -5.30 1.29
C ALA A 104 7.80 -5.09 2.76
N GLY A 105 6.79 -5.12 3.63
CA GLY A 105 6.99 -5.13 5.07
C GLY A 105 7.69 -6.42 5.51
N ASP A 106 8.70 -6.31 6.36
CA ASP A 106 9.47 -7.45 6.86
C ASP A 106 8.61 -8.32 7.80
N PRO A 107 8.28 -9.58 7.42
CA PRO A 107 7.45 -10.45 8.25
C PRO A 107 8.12 -10.85 9.58
N ALA A 108 9.45 -10.79 9.70
CA ALA A 108 10.17 -11.15 10.93
C ALA A 108 10.07 -10.07 12.02
N LYS A 109 9.79 -8.82 11.67
CA LYS A 109 9.75 -7.69 12.63
C LYS A 109 8.41 -7.54 13.33
N VAL A 110 8.00 -8.50 14.18
CA VAL A 110 6.72 -8.44 14.93
C VAL A 110 6.68 -7.19 15.81
N PRO A 111 5.61 -6.37 15.79
CA PRO A 111 5.53 -5.23 16.68
C PRO A 111 5.35 -5.80 18.08
N THR A 112 6.18 -5.37 19.02
CA THR A 112 5.96 -5.65 20.44
C THR A 112 4.75 -4.83 20.91
N GLY A 113 3.54 -5.34 20.68
CA GLY A 113 2.30 -4.67 21.05
C GLY A 113 1.05 -5.22 20.35
N ILE A 114 -0.04 -5.34 21.09
CA ILE A 114 -1.38 -5.67 20.58
C ILE A 114 -1.78 -4.60 19.54
N PRO A 115 -2.39 -4.94 18.39
CA PRO A 115 -2.91 -3.96 17.45
C PRO A 115 -3.89 -3.02 18.18
N GLY A 116 -3.46 -1.79 18.42
CA GLY A 116 -4.16 -0.80 19.21
C GLY A 116 -3.73 0.62 18.82
N PRO A 117 -4.34 1.65 19.44
CA PRO A 117 -3.97 3.05 19.21
C PRO A 117 -2.48 3.22 19.52
N GLY A 118 -1.66 3.43 18.50
CA GLY A 118 -0.19 3.47 18.60
C GLY A 118 0.56 2.56 17.61
N TYR A 119 -0.11 1.60 16.97
CA TYR A 119 0.52 0.71 15.97
C TYR A 119 1.24 1.47 14.85
N ALA A 120 0.64 2.57 14.40
CA ALA A 120 1.16 3.42 13.33
C ALA A 120 2.37 4.26 13.79
N GLU A 121 2.45 4.60 15.07
CA GLU A 121 3.44 5.53 15.62
C GLU A 121 4.78 4.85 15.90
N VAL A 122 4.78 3.57 16.27
CA VAL A 122 5.99 2.79 16.57
C VAL A 122 7.01 2.79 15.41
N TYR A 123 6.57 2.98 14.17
CA TYR A 123 7.44 2.87 12.99
C TYR A 123 7.52 4.11 12.13
N ARG A 124 7.01 5.25 12.59
CA ARG A 124 7.26 6.55 11.93
C ARG A 124 8.72 7.01 12.10
N GLY A 125 9.52 6.37 12.96
CA GLY A 125 10.92 6.72 13.18
C GLY A 125 11.74 5.66 13.90
N THR A 126 12.19 4.64 13.18
CA THR A 126 13.39 3.86 13.57
C THR A 126 14.32 3.74 12.36
N SER A 127 14.84 4.89 11.95
CA SER A 127 16.08 4.99 11.17
C SER A 127 17.04 5.83 12.00
N GLU A 128 17.58 5.26 13.08
CA GLU A 128 18.86 5.64 13.65
C GLU A 128 19.25 4.70 14.80
N THR A 129 20.56 4.44 14.88
CA THR A 129 21.34 3.67 15.87
C THR A 129 21.44 2.15 15.69
N GLY A 130 22.65 1.73 15.30
CA GLY A 130 23.17 0.36 15.28
C GLY A 130 24.16 0.15 14.15
#